data_AF-A0A2K8SX76-F1
#
_entry.id   AF-A0A2K8SX76-F1
#
_cell.length_a   1.000
_cell.length_b   1.000
_cell.length_c   1.000
_cell.angle_alpha   90.00
_cell.angle_beta   90.00
_cell.angle_gamma   90.00
#
_symmetry.space_group_name_H-M   'P 1'
#
loop_
_entity.id
_entity.type
_entity.pdbx_description
1 polymer ?
#
loop_
_entity_poly.entity_id
_entity_poly.type
_entity_poly.pdbx_seq_one_letter_code
_entity_poly.pdbx_strand_id
1 'polypeptide(L)'
;MNSIKSSNQKQRRFISKFALKSYFVAAKTLLFTIVLLNYGTTGVNAEPKALRPDIQIRNITNTISVSPSVRIVKDPRNNILYYLKQNGDIYQVNLGLSNSRLVYTSSDHNLGETQGMAIGPNGTIYLVGNADLVNNQTKGIILKGEIKSGTEQRVWSVLAKSAGYPKSRTAYDHRFNGVVVSPDGNFIYVNSGSRTDHGEVQSANGLYPDTREVGLTACILRLPTNGKNLFLANDRAALKTAGYIFAEGTRNTFDMAFAPNGDLFGTENGPDRDMSEELNWLRPGLNYGFPWRIGGTDNPQQFPNYDPAKDLLLSLKFNAVQRGYFRNDPTFPARPVNLIEPIPNLGPDADNFRDPVDGQVKDASVLGQPFSTFTSHRSPLGLVFDTQGVLSPEFNRDGFMLSFTTGDPTGETLPGPFKDSGQDLLHLNLTKVGNTNYKLNATRIVEGFSNPIDAAIIGNKIYVIEYGGNQGIWEITMPTR
;
A
#
# COMPACT_ATOMS: atom_id res chain seq x y z
N MET A 1 -66.22 71.95 5.97
CA MET A 1 -67.04 70.83 5.48
C MET A 1 -66.18 69.57 5.46
N ASN A 2 -66.51 68.62 6.33
CA ASN A 2 -66.15 67.20 6.44
C ASN A 2 -64.80 66.67 5.91
N SER A 3 -63.79 66.72 6.78
CA SER A 3 -63.02 65.59 7.36
C SER A 3 -62.87 64.27 6.56
N ILE A 4 -61.66 64.03 6.06
CA ILE A 4 -61.02 62.70 5.94
C ILE A 4 -59.76 62.67 6.82
N LYS A 5 -59.55 61.47 7.39
CA LYS A 5 -58.63 61.05 8.45
C LYS A 5 -57.14 61.33 8.17
N SER A 6 -56.43 61.66 9.25
CA SER A 6 -54.98 61.67 9.37
C SER A 6 -54.60 60.82 10.59
N SER A 7 -53.62 59.93 10.45
CA SER A 7 -52.85 59.40 11.58
C SER A 7 -51.36 59.53 11.24
N ASN A 8 -50.71 60.44 11.95
CA ASN A 8 -49.31 60.81 11.79
C ASN A 8 -48.36 59.90 12.59
N GLN A 9 -47.21 59.67 11.99
CA GLN A 9 -45.96 59.21 12.59
C GLN A 9 -45.42 60.17 13.67
N LYS A 10 -44.82 59.58 14.72
CA LYS A 10 -43.54 59.89 15.41
C LYS A 10 -43.58 59.17 16.77
N GLN A 11 -42.52 58.74 17.45
CA GLN A 11 -41.10 58.44 17.25
C GLN A 11 -40.59 57.89 18.61
N ARG A 12 -39.42 57.23 18.64
CA ARG A 12 -38.59 56.71 19.78
C ARG A 12 -38.67 55.17 19.92
N ARG A 13 -37.58 54.40 20.06
CA ARG A 13 -36.19 54.69 20.47
C ARG A 13 -35.24 53.60 19.90
N PHE A 14 -33.99 54.01 19.70
CA PHE A 14 -32.80 53.25 19.33
C PHE A 14 -32.52 52.02 20.22
N ILE A 15 -32.00 50.94 19.61
CA ILE A 15 -30.68 50.32 19.88
C ILE A 15 -30.47 49.27 18.76
N SER A 16 -29.61 49.60 17.78
CA SER A 16 -29.13 48.66 16.77
C SER A 16 -27.88 47.94 17.32
N LYS A 17 -27.92 46.60 17.29
CA LYS A 17 -26.76 45.76 17.60
C LYS A 17 -25.74 45.84 16.47
N PHE A 18 -24.67 46.58 16.67
CA PHE A 18 -23.39 46.34 15.99
C PHE A 18 -22.59 45.35 16.84
N ALA A 19 -22.20 44.22 16.25
CA ALA A 19 -21.08 43.42 16.75
C ALA A 19 -20.36 42.77 15.56
N LEU A 20 -19.13 43.22 15.37
CA LEU A 20 -18.06 42.62 14.57
C LEU A 20 -17.99 41.09 14.73
N LYS A 21 -17.74 40.40 13.60
CA LYS A 21 -16.84 39.22 13.47
C LYS A 21 -16.76 38.89 11.98
N SER A 22 -15.79 39.44 11.26
CA SER A 22 -14.45 38.86 11.02
C SER A 22 -14.51 37.55 10.24
N TYR A 23 -14.12 37.67 8.96
CA TYR A 23 -13.57 36.65 8.06
C TYR A 23 -13.04 35.39 8.75
N PHE A 24 -13.51 34.21 8.30
CA PHE A 24 -12.75 32.97 8.12
C PHE A 24 -13.72 31.89 7.61
N VAL A 25 -13.91 31.78 6.30
CA VAL A 25 -14.43 30.55 5.68
C VAL A 25 -13.21 29.74 5.27
N ALA A 26 -12.73 28.92 6.19
CA ALA A 26 -11.71 27.91 5.93
C ALA A 26 -12.34 26.52 6.04
N ALA A 27 -12.04 25.70 5.04
CA ALA A 27 -12.58 24.38 4.79
C ALA A 27 -12.50 23.45 6.02
N LYS A 28 -13.63 22.81 6.35
CA LYS A 28 -13.63 21.57 7.12
C LYS A 28 -13.75 20.40 6.15
N THR A 29 -12.64 20.02 5.54
CA THR A 29 -12.50 18.74 4.85
C THR A 29 -12.02 17.74 5.90
N LEU A 30 -12.89 16.80 6.30
CA LEU A 30 -12.54 15.71 7.17
C LEU A 30 -11.76 14.68 6.35
N LEU A 31 -10.42 14.75 6.36
CA LEU A 31 -9.55 13.71 5.80
C LEU A 31 -9.80 12.40 6.57
N PHE A 32 -10.36 11.39 5.91
CA PHE A 32 -10.25 9.99 6.32
C PHE A 32 -9.06 9.37 5.57
N THR A 33 -7.88 9.75 6.04
CA THR A 33 -6.62 9.05 5.84
C THR A 33 -6.65 7.78 6.69
N ILE A 34 -5.99 6.73 6.23
CA ILE A 34 -5.71 5.49 6.98
C ILE A 34 -5.44 5.83 8.46
N VAL A 35 -6.34 5.42 9.36
CA VAL A 35 -6.11 5.50 10.80
C VAL A 35 -5.24 4.30 11.17
N LEU A 36 -3.93 4.44 10.97
CA LEU A 36 -2.94 3.71 11.74
C LEU A 36 -2.83 4.43 13.08
N LEU A 37 -3.33 3.81 14.14
CA LEU A 37 -3.18 4.31 15.51
C LEU A 37 -1.71 4.21 15.92
N ASN A 38 -0.91 5.21 15.54
CA ASN A 38 0.43 5.39 16.08
C ASN A 38 0.33 6.00 17.48
N TYR A 39 0.56 5.18 18.51
CA TYR A 39 1.11 5.69 19.76
C TYR A 39 2.55 6.14 19.48
N GLY A 40 2.70 7.39 19.03
CA GLY A 40 4.00 8.04 18.94
C GLY A 40 4.50 8.35 20.35
N THR A 41 5.17 7.41 20.99
CA THR A 41 6.14 7.78 22.04
C THR A 41 7.30 8.45 21.33
N THR A 42 7.62 9.68 21.74
CA THR A 42 8.87 10.37 21.37
C THR A 42 10.05 9.65 22.00
N GLY A 43 10.35 8.45 21.52
CA GLY A 43 11.62 7.77 21.71
C GLY A 43 12.59 8.27 20.65
N VAL A 44 13.86 8.39 21.00
CA VAL A 44 14.93 8.48 19.99
C VAL A 44 14.84 7.18 19.20
N ASN A 45 14.31 7.22 17.97
CA ASN A 45 14.30 6.02 17.13
C ASN A 45 15.75 5.60 16.91
N ALA A 46 16.04 4.34 17.23
CA ALA A 46 17.33 3.75 16.95
C ALA A 46 17.58 3.79 15.44
N GLU A 47 18.83 4.04 15.04
CA GLU A 47 19.22 3.97 13.63
C GLU A 47 19.16 2.51 13.16
N PRO A 48 18.79 2.26 11.88
CA PRO A 48 18.79 0.92 11.34
C PRO A 48 20.18 0.31 11.37
N LYS A 49 20.24 -1.00 11.65
CA LYS A 49 21.47 -1.74 11.93
C LYS A 49 21.60 -2.93 11.01
N ALA A 50 22.78 -3.08 10.41
CA ALA A 50 23.13 -4.26 9.64
C ALA A 50 23.33 -5.46 10.57
N LEU A 51 22.77 -6.61 10.18
CA LEU A 51 22.94 -7.88 10.89
C LEU A 51 24.20 -8.64 10.43
N ARG A 52 24.95 -8.06 9.49
CA ARG A 52 26.18 -8.62 8.94
C ARG A 52 27.27 -7.56 8.84
N PRO A 53 28.55 -7.94 8.99
CA PRO A 53 29.67 -7.00 8.95
C PRO A 53 30.00 -6.50 7.53
N ASP A 54 29.57 -7.20 6.48
CA ASP A 54 29.81 -6.86 5.07
C ASP A 54 28.72 -5.97 4.46
N ILE A 55 27.70 -5.60 5.26
CA ILE A 55 26.65 -4.65 4.89
C ILE A 55 26.88 -3.35 5.67
N GLN A 56 26.92 -2.23 4.96
CA GLN A 56 27.09 -0.90 5.56
C GLN A 56 25.83 -0.06 5.41
N ILE A 57 25.52 0.74 6.42
CA ILE A 57 24.33 1.60 6.42
C ILE A 57 24.77 3.04 6.70
N ARG A 58 24.18 3.98 5.96
CA ARG A 58 24.28 5.41 6.28
C ARG A 58 22.97 6.14 6.01
N ASN A 59 22.67 7.15 6.80
CA ASN A 59 21.60 8.10 6.50
C ASN A 59 22.05 9.00 5.33
N ILE A 60 21.17 9.19 4.35
CA ILE A 60 21.38 10.14 3.24
C ILE A 60 20.79 11.50 3.60
N THR A 61 19.53 11.53 3.97
CA THR A 61 18.82 12.76 4.37
C THR A 61 17.55 12.38 5.08
N ASN A 62 17.07 13.27 5.94
CA ASN A 62 15.72 13.20 6.49
C ASN A 62 14.78 14.00 5.59
N THR A 63 13.59 13.46 5.32
CA THR A 63 12.62 14.08 4.40
C THR A 63 11.48 14.78 5.15
N ILE A 64 11.70 15.13 6.42
CA ILE A 64 10.69 15.72 7.32
C ILE A 64 10.04 16.92 6.64
N SER A 65 8.76 16.77 6.31
CA SER A 65 7.91 17.80 5.71
C SER A 65 6.47 17.65 6.22
N VAL A 66 5.57 18.52 5.77
CA VAL A 66 4.14 18.54 6.14
C VAL A 66 3.42 17.23 5.78
N SER A 67 3.95 16.44 4.85
CA SER A 67 3.33 15.21 4.35
C SER A 67 4.30 14.04 4.39
N PRO A 68 3.84 12.83 4.74
CA PRO A 68 4.73 11.67 4.83
C PRO A 68 5.19 11.19 3.45
N SER A 69 6.42 10.69 3.39
CA SER A 69 6.97 9.96 2.23
C SER A 69 6.26 8.64 2.02
N VAL A 70 5.98 8.28 0.77
CA VAL A 70 5.30 7.02 0.42
C VAL A 70 5.95 6.23 -0.68
N ARG A 71 6.78 6.84 -1.54
CA ARG A 71 7.53 6.11 -2.57
C ARG A 71 8.93 6.65 -2.76
N ILE A 72 9.87 5.79 -3.14
CA ILE A 72 11.18 6.14 -3.67
C ILE A 72 11.46 5.32 -4.92
N VAL A 73 11.83 5.99 -6.01
CA VAL A 73 12.03 5.34 -7.31
C VAL A 73 13.26 5.89 -8.00
N LYS A 74 13.94 5.06 -8.79
CA LYS A 74 15.03 5.52 -9.66
C LYS A 74 14.53 5.77 -11.07
N ASP A 75 15.03 6.82 -11.71
CA ASP A 75 14.96 6.95 -13.15
C ASP A 75 15.97 5.98 -13.79
N PRO A 76 15.52 4.99 -14.57
CA PRO A 76 16.38 3.93 -15.08
C PRO A 76 17.42 4.43 -16.09
N ARG A 77 17.28 5.66 -16.62
CA ARG A 77 18.17 6.20 -17.67
C ARG A 77 19.46 6.79 -17.11
N ASN A 78 19.41 7.28 -15.87
CA ASN A 78 20.50 8.06 -15.27
C ASN A 78 20.71 7.78 -13.77
N ASN A 79 19.96 6.84 -13.18
CA ASN A 79 20.01 6.46 -11.76
C ASN A 79 19.74 7.62 -10.79
N ILE A 80 19.02 8.67 -11.24
CA ILE A 80 18.55 9.71 -10.33
C ILE A 80 17.40 9.16 -9.50
N LEU A 81 17.46 9.35 -8.18
CA LEU A 81 16.36 9.00 -7.28
C LEU A 81 15.36 10.13 -7.14
N TYR A 82 14.09 9.75 -7.10
CA TYR A 82 12.96 10.60 -6.77
C TYR A 82 12.19 9.98 -5.61
N TYR A 83 11.60 10.82 -4.75
CA TYR A 83 10.62 10.34 -3.78
C TYR A 83 9.33 11.15 -3.87
N LEU A 84 8.22 10.48 -3.52
CA LEU A 84 6.87 11.02 -3.52
C LEU A 84 6.37 11.16 -2.08
N LYS A 85 5.72 12.29 -1.81
CA LYS A 85 4.97 12.56 -0.59
C LYS A 85 3.46 12.35 -0.83
N GLN A 86 2.69 11.98 0.19
CA GLN A 86 1.23 11.74 0.05
C GLN A 86 0.47 12.94 -0.54
N ASN A 87 0.89 14.17 -0.22
CA ASN A 87 0.30 15.40 -0.75
C ASN A 87 0.57 15.62 -2.26
N GLY A 88 1.36 14.76 -2.91
CA GLY A 88 1.71 14.85 -4.32
C GLY A 88 3.06 15.50 -4.59
N ASP A 89 3.78 16.01 -3.58
CA ASP A 89 5.09 16.59 -3.83
C ASP A 89 6.10 15.52 -4.27
N ILE A 90 6.84 15.82 -5.34
CA ILE A 90 7.90 14.98 -5.87
C ILE A 90 9.22 15.71 -5.67
N TYR A 91 10.14 15.03 -5.02
CA TYR A 91 11.49 15.52 -4.79
C TYR A 91 12.49 14.67 -5.55
N GLN A 92 13.55 15.32 -6.01
CA GLN A 92 14.74 14.66 -6.53
C GLN A 92 15.80 14.60 -5.44
N VAL A 93 16.40 13.44 -5.21
CA VAL A 93 17.48 13.25 -4.23
C VAL A 93 18.82 13.59 -4.88
N ASN A 94 19.66 14.32 -4.15
CA ASN A 94 21.07 14.50 -4.48
C ASN A 94 21.91 13.65 -3.53
N LEU A 95 22.36 12.50 -4.03
CA LEU A 95 23.16 11.54 -3.25
C LEU A 95 24.53 12.09 -2.84
N GLY A 96 25.15 12.94 -3.68
CA GLY A 96 26.46 13.52 -3.40
C GLY A 96 26.42 14.61 -2.33
N LEU A 97 25.35 15.41 -2.30
CA LEU A 97 25.15 16.47 -1.32
C LEU A 97 24.33 16.05 -0.11
N SER A 98 23.82 14.81 -0.08
CA SER A 98 23.01 14.29 1.03
C SER A 98 21.81 15.21 1.34
N ASN A 99 21.11 15.62 0.28
CA ASN A 99 19.91 16.48 0.36
C ASN A 99 18.91 16.17 -0.75
N SER A 100 17.83 16.95 -0.84
CA SER A 100 16.84 16.82 -1.92
C SER A 100 16.28 18.17 -2.35
N ARG A 101 15.72 18.21 -3.56
CA ARG A 101 15.05 19.40 -4.11
C ARG A 101 13.65 19.05 -4.58
N LEU A 102 12.68 19.90 -4.27
CA LEU A 102 11.32 19.80 -4.81
C LEU A 102 11.36 20.05 -6.33
N VAL A 103 10.76 19.16 -7.11
CA VAL A 103 10.73 19.27 -8.58
C VAL A 103 9.31 19.37 -9.15
N TYR A 104 8.31 18.81 -8.47
CA TYR A 104 6.90 18.93 -8.82
C TYR A 104 6.03 18.94 -7.56
N THR A 105 4.87 19.56 -7.67
CA THR A 105 3.83 19.62 -6.63
C THR A 105 2.50 19.14 -7.18
N SER A 106 1.53 18.94 -6.30
CA SER A 106 0.14 18.68 -6.70
C SER A 106 -0.44 19.74 -7.64
N SER A 107 0.08 20.96 -7.65
CA SER A 107 -0.36 22.03 -8.56
C SER A 107 0.11 21.79 -10.01
N ASP A 108 1.23 21.10 -10.20
CA ASP A 108 1.76 20.80 -11.54
C ASP A 108 0.97 19.68 -12.21
N HIS A 109 0.61 18.64 -11.45
CA HIS A 109 -0.02 17.44 -11.99
C HIS A 109 -1.51 17.28 -11.64
N ASN A 110 -2.05 18.07 -10.71
CA ASN A 110 -3.44 18.04 -10.25
C ASN A 110 -3.84 16.76 -9.48
N LEU A 111 -2.96 16.25 -8.61
CA LEU A 111 -3.25 15.10 -7.75
C LEU A 111 -2.75 15.36 -6.33
N GLY A 112 -3.66 15.59 -5.38
CA GLY A 112 -3.34 15.96 -4.00
C GLY A 112 -3.31 14.81 -2.99
N GLU A 113 -3.72 13.60 -3.40
CA GLU A 113 -3.63 12.38 -2.58
C GLU A 113 -3.01 11.27 -3.41
N THR A 114 -1.72 11.02 -3.18
CA THR A 114 -0.92 10.05 -3.94
C THR A 114 -0.47 8.88 -3.08
N GLN A 115 -0.32 7.72 -3.70
CA GLN A 115 0.08 6.46 -3.05
C GLN A 115 1.05 5.64 -3.91
N GLY A 116 1.14 5.89 -5.21
CA GLY A 116 2.00 5.13 -6.12
C GLY A 116 2.80 6.04 -7.05
N MET A 117 4.05 5.67 -7.31
CA MET A 117 4.93 6.31 -8.27
C MET A 117 5.78 5.26 -8.96
N ALA A 118 5.96 5.35 -10.26
CA ALA A 118 6.93 4.54 -11.01
C ALA A 118 7.53 5.34 -12.17
N ILE A 119 8.72 4.97 -12.63
CA ILE A 119 9.38 5.62 -13.78
C ILE A 119 9.66 4.59 -14.87
N GLY A 120 9.10 4.84 -16.06
CA GLY A 120 9.30 3.98 -17.22
C GLY A 120 10.69 4.12 -17.86
N PRO A 121 11.08 3.21 -18.76
CA PRO A 121 12.39 3.23 -19.43
C PRO A 121 12.64 4.48 -20.29
N ASN A 122 11.58 5.10 -20.81
CA ASN A 122 11.65 6.39 -21.50
C ASN A 122 11.73 7.60 -20.56
N GLY A 123 11.71 7.34 -19.25
CA GLY A 123 11.72 8.33 -18.20
C GLY A 123 10.35 8.79 -17.77
N THR A 124 9.22 8.42 -18.39
CA THR A 124 7.89 8.92 -17.94
C THR A 124 7.61 8.57 -16.49
N ILE A 125 7.22 9.56 -15.67
CA ILE A 125 6.76 9.33 -14.30
C ILE A 125 5.27 9.01 -14.36
N TYR A 126 4.86 7.91 -13.74
CA TYR A 126 3.46 7.55 -13.51
C TYR A 126 3.13 7.80 -12.05
N LEU A 127 1.99 8.47 -11.79
CA LEU A 127 1.47 8.67 -10.44
C LEU A 127 0.13 7.97 -10.31
N VAL A 128 -0.07 7.33 -9.16
CA VAL A 128 -1.35 6.75 -8.74
C VAL A 128 -1.81 7.43 -7.47
N GLY A 129 -3.07 7.84 -7.47
CA GLY A 129 -3.68 8.50 -6.33
C GLY A 129 -5.19 8.37 -6.36
N ASN A 130 -5.81 9.01 -5.37
CA ASN A 130 -7.23 8.89 -5.13
C ASN A 130 -7.86 10.28 -4.98
N ALA A 131 -9.18 10.34 -5.09
CA ALA A 131 -9.94 11.52 -4.72
C ALA A 131 -11.25 11.10 -4.08
N ASP A 132 -11.53 11.67 -2.92
CA ASP A 132 -12.83 11.53 -2.28
C ASP A 132 -13.92 12.22 -3.11
N LEU A 133 -15.09 11.58 -3.13
CA LEU A 133 -16.30 12.05 -3.79
C LEU A 133 -17.43 12.18 -2.77
N VAL A 134 -18.50 12.84 -3.18
CA VAL A 134 -19.75 12.89 -2.40
C VAL A 134 -20.26 11.47 -2.11
N ASN A 135 -21.11 11.34 -1.09
CA ASN A 135 -21.72 10.07 -0.68
C ASN A 135 -20.69 8.98 -0.29
N ASN A 136 -19.59 9.34 0.36
CA ASN A 136 -18.57 8.38 0.82
C ASN A 136 -18.03 7.48 -0.31
N GLN A 137 -17.90 8.04 -1.52
CA GLN A 137 -17.24 7.38 -2.64
C GLN A 137 -15.80 7.85 -2.77
N THR A 138 -15.03 7.10 -3.54
CA THR A 138 -13.69 7.46 -3.99
C THR A 138 -13.58 7.16 -5.49
N LYS A 139 -12.52 7.68 -6.12
CA LYS A 139 -12.09 7.29 -7.47
C LYS A 139 -10.57 7.22 -7.54
N GLY A 140 -10.07 6.30 -8.34
CA GLY A 140 -8.66 6.23 -8.73
C GLY A 140 -8.33 7.24 -9.82
N ILE A 141 -7.18 7.89 -9.72
CA ILE A 141 -6.64 8.82 -10.72
C ILE A 141 -5.21 8.39 -11.02
N ILE A 142 -4.93 8.19 -12.31
CA ILE A 142 -3.62 7.80 -12.81
C ILE A 142 -3.14 8.86 -13.79
N LEU A 143 -1.99 9.45 -13.48
CA LEU A 143 -1.37 10.50 -14.28
C LEU A 143 -0.05 10.02 -14.86
N LYS A 144 0.38 10.67 -15.94
CA LYS A 144 1.71 10.51 -16.50
C LYS A 144 2.36 11.87 -16.78
N GLY A 145 3.61 12.01 -16.35
CA GLY A 145 4.49 13.15 -16.60
C GLY A 145 5.51 12.77 -17.68
N GLU A 146 5.23 13.10 -18.93
CA GLU A 146 6.09 12.80 -20.08
C GLU A 146 7.12 13.92 -20.26
N ILE A 147 8.36 13.59 -20.61
CA ILE A 147 9.42 14.59 -20.77
C ILE A 147 9.12 15.44 -22.01
N LYS A 148 9.15 16.76 -21.83
CA LYS A 148 9.05 17.71 -22.93
C LYS A 148 10.35 17.64 -23.75
N SER A 149 10.21 17.38 -25.05
CA SER A 149 11.35 17.29 -25.95
C SER A 149 12.28 18.51 -25.83
N GLY A 150 13.58 18.26 -25.71
CA GLY A 150 14.61 19.29 -25.56
C GLY A 150 14.69 19.94 -24.17
N THR A 151 13.96 19.45 -23.16
CA THR A 151 14.06 19.95 -21.78
C THR A 151 14.10 18.81 -20.75
N GLU A 152 14.40 19.15 -19.49
CA GLU A 152 14.28 18.23 -18.34
C GLU A 152 12.89 18.29 -17.67
N GLN A 153 11.98 19.12 -18.20
CA GLN A 153 10.64 19.32 -17.61
C GLN A 153 9.66 18.26 -18.11
N ARG A 154 8.66 17.97 -17.29
CA ARG A 154 7.57 17.05 -17.63
C ARG A 154 6.29 17.80 -17.92
N VAL A 155 5.54 17.29 -18.90
CA VAL A 155 4.16 17.67 -19.18
C VAL A 155 3.26 16.60 -18.60
N TRP A 156 2.38 17.02 -17.69
CA TRP A 156 1.47 16.14 -16.99
C TRP A 156 0.16 15.98 -17.74
N SER A 157 -0.32 14.74 -17.83
CA SER A 157 -1.61 14.42 -18.43
C SER A 157 -2.27 13.22 -17.73
N VAL A 158 -3.57 13.08 -17.90
CA VAL A 158 -4.33 11.94 -17.36
C VAL A 158 -4.09 10.72 -18.24
N LEU A 159 -3.57 9.65 -17.64
CA LEU A 159 -3.55 8.34 -18.27
C LEU A 159 -4.92 7.68 -18.13
N ALA A 160 -5.44 7.58 -16.91
CA ALA A 160 -6.71 6.93 -16.62
C ALA A 160 -7.42 7.54 -15.40
N LYS A 161 -8.75 7.42 -15.36
CA LYS A 161 -9.58 7.72 -14.19
C LYS A 161 -10.63 6.63 -14.02
N SER A 162 -10.90 6.23 -12.79
CA SER A 162 -12.01 5.32 -12.52
C SER A 162 -13.35 6.04 -12.40
N ALA A 163 -14.43 5.28 -12.56
CA ALA A 163 -15.73 5.63 -12.02
C ALA A 163 -15.63 5.82 -10.49
N GLY A 164 -16.60 6.54 -9.91
CA GLY A 164 -16.78 6.57 -8.46
C GLY A 164 -17.20 5.20 -7.95
N TYR A 165 -16.64 4.77 -6.82
CA TYR A 165 -17.00 3.52 -6.15
C TYR A 165 -17.09 3.71 -4.63
N PRO A 166 -17.95 2.95 -3.93
CA PRO A 166 -18.24 3.16 -2.52
C PRO A 166 -17.06 2.74 -1.63
N LYS A 167 -16.68 3.62 -0.69
CA LYS A 167 -15.80 3.27 0.43
C LYS A 167 -16.56 2.42 1.45
N SER A 168 -15.86 1.67 2.30
CA SER A 168 -16.45 0.92 3.41
C SER A 168 -16.75 1.77 4.63
N ARG A 169 -16.11 2.95 4.75
CA ARG A 169 -16.15 3.80 5.96
C ARG A 169 -15.46 3.12 7.15
N THR A 170 -14.46 2.30 6.86
CA THR A 170 -13.61 1.62 7.84
C THR A 170 -12.15 2.04 7.63
N ALA A 171 -11.22 1.41 8.35
CA ALA A 171 -9.79 1.59 8.12
C ALA A 171 -9.25 0.81 6.90
N TYR A 172 -10.06 -0.07 6.29
CA TYR A 172 -9.63 -1.05 5.27
C TYR A 172 -9.92 -0.63 3.83
N ASP A 173 -10.22 0.64 3.58
CA ASP A 173 -10.29 1.16 2.23
C ASP A 173 -8.86 1.27 1.66
N HIS A 174 -8.35 0.21 1.02
CA HIS A 174 -6.97 0.12 0.53
C HIS A 174 -6.73 0.90 -0.77
N ARG A 175 -7.81 1.12 -1.55
CA ARG A 175 -7.90 2.02 -2.72
C ARG A 175 -6.82 1.75 -3.78
N PHE A 176 -6.62 2.69 -4.71
CA PHE A 176 -5.57 2.58 -5.72
C PHE A 176 -4.22 2.96 -5.11
N ASN A 177 -3.22 2.10 -5.22
CA ASN A 177 -1.89 2.34 -4.66
C ASN A 177 -0.72 1.91 -5.57
N GLY A 178 -0.05 0.79 -5.28
CA GLY A 178 1.17 0.31 -5.94
C GLY A 178 1.08 0.35 -7.45
N VAL A 179 2.20 0.75 -8.07
CA VAL A 179 2.33 0.82 -9.53
C VAL A 179 3.73 0.42 -9.96
N VAL A 180 3.81 -0.37 -11.03
CA VAL A 180 5.09 -0.73 -11.67
C VAL A 180 4.95 -0.63 -13.19
N VAL A 181 6.03 -0.22 -13.87
CA VAL A 181 6.09 -0.19 -15.34
C VAL A 181 6.71 -1.49 -15.84
N SER A 182 6.16 -2.08 -16.90
CA SER A 182 6.79 -3.24 -17.55
C SER A 182 8.21 -2.91 -18.05
N PRO A 183 9.14 -3.89 -18.08
CA PRO A 183 10.49 -3.66 -18.56
C PRO A 183 10.57 -3.10 -19.99
N ASP A 184 9.62 -3.46 -20.84
CA ASP A 184 9.48 -2.96 -22.22
C ASP A 184 8.84 -1.56 -22.31
N GLY A 185 8.33 -1.02 -21.20
CA GLY A 185 7.68 0.29 -21.13
C GLY A 185 6.27 0.35 -21.73
N ASN A 186 5.68 -0.77 -22.15
CA ASN A 186 4.39 -0.79 -22.85
C ASN A 186 3.18 -0.72 -21.91
N PHE A 187 3.33 -1.17 -20.66
CA PHE A 187 2.24 -1.24 -19.70
C PHE A 187 2.66 -0.71 -18.33
N ILE A 188 1.67 -0.23 -17.58
CA ILE A 188 1.74 -0.16 -16.12
C ILE A 188 0.81 -1.19 -15.51
N TYR A 189 1.20 -1.69 -14.34
CA TYR A 189 0.38 -2.54 -13.48
C TYR A 189 0.05 -1.76 -12.24
N VAL A 190 -1.23 -1.69 -11.87
CA VAL A 190 -1.73 -0.85 -10.77
C VAL A 190 -2.58 -1.68 -9.84
N ASN A 191 -2.27 -1.67 -8.55
CA ASN A 191 -3.14 -2.25 -7.55
C ASN A 191 -4.38 -1.37 -7.35
N SER A 192 -5.56 -1.98 -7.47
CA SER A 192 -6.84 -1.45 -7.02
C SER A 192 -7.33 -2.32 -5.86
N GLY A 193 -6.96 -1.91 -4.65
CA GLY A 193 -7.12 -2.70 -3.44
C GLY A 193 -8.58 -2.95 -3.06
N SER A 194 -8.77 -3.88 -2.13
CA SER A 194 -10.08 -4.19 -1.56
C SER A 194 -10.64 -3.00 -0.78
N ARG A 195 -11.95 -3.01 -0.58
CA ARG A 195 -12.61 -2.04 0.33
C ARG A 195 -12.86 -2.61 1.73
N THR A 196 -12.71 -3.92 1.89
CA THR A 196 -13.01 -4.66 3.11
C THR A 196 -11.75 -5.27 3.72
N ASP A 197 -11.86 -5.64 5.00
CA ASP A 197 -10.78 -6.37 5.68
C ASP A 197 -10.66 -7.80 5.17
N HIS A 198 -11.78 -8.52 5.07
CA HIS A 198 -11.83 -9.95 4.77
C HIS A 198 -13.10 -10.33 3.97
N GLY A 199 -13.59 -9.43 3.11
CA GLY A 199 -14.76 -9.68 2.26
C GLY A 199 -16.11 -9.55 2.95
N GLU A 200 -16.14 -9.02 4.17
CA GLU A 200 -17.36 -8.81 4.93
C GLU A 200 -18.27 -7.72 4.32
N VAL A 201 -19.56 -7.76 4.66
CA VAL A 201 -20.46 -6.67 4.30
C VAL A 201 -20.05 -5.40 5.06
N GLN A 202 -19.79 -4.33 4.31
CA GLN A 202 -19.55 -2.99 4.85
C GLN A 202 -20.47 -1.98 4.19
N SER A 203 -21.57 -1.65 4.88
CA SER A 203 -22.64 -0.85 4.28
C SER A 203 -22.42 0.66 4.31
N ALA A 204 -21.25 1.13 4.77
CA ALA A 204 -20.94 2.55 4.96
C ALA A 204 -22.04 3.31 5.76
N ASN A 205 -22.43 2.75 6.90
CA ASN A 205 -23.57 3.22 7.72
C ASN A 205 -24.92 3.24 6.98
N GLY A 206 -25.16 2.22 6.15
CA GLY A 206 -26.42 2.04 5.42
C GLY A 206 -26.52 2.79 4.10
N LEU A 207 -25.49 3.56 3.72
CA LEU A 207 -25.47 4.29 2.44
C LEU A 207 -25.36 3.35 1.24
N TYR A 208 -24.70 2.20 1.42
CA TYR A 208 -24.51 1.16 0.42
C TYR A 208 -24.87 -0.19 1.04
N PRO A 209 -26.18 -0.50 1.24
CA PRO A 209 -26.60 -1.71 1.92
C PRO A 209 -26.01 -2.96 1.25
N ASP A 210 -25.68 -3.96 2.08
CA ASP A 210 -25.20 -5.30 1.67
C ASP A 210 -23.94 -5.30 0.78
N THR A 211 -23.21 -4.18 0.73
CA THR A 211 -22.08 -4.01 -0.18
C THR A 211 -20.79 -4.61 0.40
N ARG A 212 -20.16 -5.50 -0.38
CA ARG A 212 -18.84 -6.11 -0.14
C ARG A 212 -17.82 -5.48 -1.09
N GLU A 213 -17.05 -6.27 -1.83
CA GLU A 213 -16.24 -5.78 -2.95
C GLU A 213 -17.12 -5.35 -4.15
N VAL A 214 -16.58 -4.47 -5.00
CA VAL A 214 -17.25 -3.94 -6.20
C VAL A 214 -16.37 -4.14 -7.44
N GLY A 215 -16.86 -3.77 -8.62
CA GLY A 215 -16.22 -4.08 -9.90
C GLY A 215 -14.75 -3.67 -10.01
N LEU A 216 -14.34 -2.57 -9.36
CA LEU A 216 -12.96 -2.07 -9.37
C LEU A 216 -12.06 -2.60 -8.25
N THR A 217 -12.58 -3.21 -7.18
CA THR A 217 -11.77 -3.51 -6.00
C THR A 217 -11.21 -4.93 -6.02
N ALA A 218 -10.17 -5.18 -5.24
CA ALA A 218 -9.50 -6.47 -5.13
C ALA A 218 -8.91 -7.01 -6.45
N CYS A 219 -8.15 -6.18 -7.17
CA CYS A 219 -7.50 -6.60 -8.41
C CYS A 219 -6.28 -5.78 -8.83
N ILE A 220 -5.49 -6.38 -9.73
CA ILE A 220 -4.41 -5.71 -10.44
C ILE A 220 -4.89 -5.33 -11.84
N LEU A 221 -4.78 -4.05 -12.16
CA LEU A 221 -5.08 -3.50 -13.48
C LEU A 221 -3.82 -3.46 -14.33
N ARG A 222 -3.92 -3.75 -15.63
CA ARG A 222 -2.86 -3.53 -16.63
C ARG A 222 -3.34 -2.49 -17.64
N LEU A 223 -2.64 -1.35 -17.71
CA LEU A 223 -3.01 -0.22 -18.55
C LEU A 223 -1.90 0.10 -19.54
N PRO A 224 -2.21 0.36 -20.83
CA PRO A 224 -1.19 0.69 -21.81
C PRO A 224 -0.62 2.09 -21.57
N THR A 225 0.70 2.25 -21.61
CA THR A 225 1.38 3.52 -21.32
C THR A 225 1.12 4.62 -22.34
N ASN A 226 0.78 4.24 -23.58
CA ASN A 226 0.36 5.14 -24.64
C ASN A 226 -1.09 5.63 -24.49
N GLY A 227 -1.84 5.09 -23.52
CA GLY A 227 -3.20 5.49 -23.22
C GLY A 227 -3.34 6.98 -22.88
N LYS A 228 -4.54 7.51 -23.10
CA LYS A 228 -4.93 8.89 -22.77
C LYS A 228 -6.36 8.91 -22.31
N ASN A 229 -6.63 9.51 -21.15
CA ASN A 229 -7.98 9.66 -20.59
C ASN A 229 -8.80 8.34 -20.57
N LEU A 230 -8.15 7.21 -20.28
CA LEU A 230 -8.86 5.93 -20.18
C LEU A 230 -9.88 5.99 -19.04
N PHE A 231 -11.06 5.42 -19.26
CA PHE A 231 -12.08 5.29 -18.25
C PHE A 231 -12.14 3.86 -17.70
N LEU A 232 -12.03 3.73 -16.38
CA LEU A 232 -12.11 2.45 -15.68
C LEU A 232 -13.49 2.34 -15.03
N ALA A 233 -14.39 1.58 -15.65
CA ALA A 233 -15.74 1.39 -15.15
C ALA A 233 -15.74 0.65 -13.79
N ASN A 234 -16.67 0.99 -12.89
CA ASN A 234 -16.94 0.18 -11.70
C ASN A 234 -17.76 -1.07 -12.03
N ASP A 235 -17.26 -1.86 -12.98
CA ASP A 235 -17.90 -3.07 -13.50
C ASP A 235 -16.81 -4.06 -13.91
N ARG A 236 -16.79 -5.22 -13.26
CA ARG A 236 -15.75 -6.24 -13.45
C ARG A 236 -15.73 -6.79 -14.88
N ALA A 237 -16.89 -7.04 -15.46
CA ALA A 237 -17.01 -7.62 -16.80
C ALA A 237 -16.59 -6.62 -17.88
N ALA A 238 -16.90 -5.34 -17.71
CA ALA A 238 -16.46 -4.27 -18.59
C ALA A 238 -14.93 -4.10 -18.54
N LEU A 239 -14.32 -4.14 -17.34
CA LEU A 239 -12.87 -4.08 -17.20
C LEU A 239 -12.17 -5.28 -17.85
N LYS A 240 -12.74 -6.48 -17.74
CA LYS A 240 -12.23 -7.69 -18.44
C LYS A 240 -12.34 -7.55 -19.94
N THR A 241 -13.51 -7.13 -20.44
CA THR A 241 -13.76 -6.91 -21.87
C THR A 241 -12.81 -5.88 -22.46
N ALA A 242 -12.50 -4.81 -21.71
CA ALA A 242 -11.54 -3.79 -22.11
C ALA A 242 -10.06 -4.24 -22.01
N GLY A 243 -9.79 -5.44 -21.49
CA GLY A 243 -8.44 -5.96 -21.32
C GLY A 243 -7.65 -5.33 -20.17
N TYR A 244 -8.33 -4.64 -19.25
CA TYR A 244 -7.69 -3.93 -18.13
C TYR A 244 -7.46 -4.79 -16.89
N ILE A 245 -8.15 -5.92 -16.73
CA ILE A 245 -7.86 -6.85 -15.62
C ILE A 245 -6.63 -7.68 -15.94
N PHE A 246 -5.60 -7.59 -15.09
CA PHE A 246 -4.43 -8.46 -15.13
C PHE A 246 -4.60 -9.64 -14.19
N ALA A 247 -4.86 -9.38 -12.91
CA ALA A 247 -5.06 -10.40 -11.88
C ALA A 247 -6.22 -9.99 -10.96
N GLU A 248 -6.83 -10.96 -10.29
CA GLU A 248 -7.96 -10.77 -9.38
C GLU A 248 -7.67 -11.38 -8.01
N GLY A 249 -8.47 -11.05 -7.00
CA GLY A 249 -8.39 -11.68 -5.69
C GLY A 249 -7.16 -11.29 -4.88
N THR A 250 -6.67 -10.07 -5.07
CA THR A 250 -5.69 -9.41 -4.20
C THR A 250 -6.42 -8.50 -3.20
N ARG A 251 -5.89 -8.29 -2.00
CA ARG A 251 -6.46 -7.40 -0.96
C ARG A 251 -5.80 -6.03 -1.00
N ASN A 252 -4.54 -5.95 -0.62
CA ASN A 252 -3.70 -4.76 -0.64
C ASN A 252 -2.29 -5.09 -1.14
N THR A 253 -2.15 -5.33 -2.45
CA THR A 253 -0.84 -5.48 -3.11
C THR A 253 -0.11 -4.12 -3.15
N PHE A 254 0.49 -3.71 -2.04
CA PHE A 254 0.98 -2.34 -1.90
C PHE A 254 2.22 -2.04 -2.74
N ASP A 255 3.02 -3.06 -3.03
CA ASP A 255 4.15 -2.94 -3.94
C ASP A 255 4.31 -4.12 -4.90
N MET A 256 4.92 -3.84 -6.05
CA MET A 256 5.13 -4.81 -7.13
C MET A 256 6.46 -4.55 -7.81
N ALA A 257 7.16 -5.63 -8.17
CA ALA A 257 8.41 -5.53 -8.90
C ALA A 257 8.59 -6.66 -9.91
N PHE A 258 9.18 -6.33 -11.05
CA PHE A 258 9.66 -7.32 -12.01
C PHE A 258 11.00 -7.88 -11.54
N ALA A 259 11.07 -9.19 -11.39
CA ALA A 259 12.32 -9.89 -11.20
C ALA A 259 13.15 -9.88 -12.50
N PRO A 260 14.46 -10.19 -12.43
CA PRO A 260 15.35 -10.05 -13.58
C PRO A 260 15.04 -11.01 -14.74
N ASN A 261 14.25 -12.07 -14.47
CA ASN A 261 13.75 -13.01 -15.46
C ASN A 261 12.42 -12.57 -16.12
N GLY A 262 11.88 -11.39 -15.74
CA GLY A 262 10.64 -10.84 -16.28
C GLY A 262 9.36 -11.28 -15.57
N ASP A 263 9.46 -12.11 -14.52
CA ASP A 263 8.30 -12.47 -13.70
C ASP A 263 7.89 -11.29 -12.80
N LEU A 264 6.59 -11.04 -12.67
CA LEU A 264 6.03 -10.00 -11.83
C LEU A 264 5.69 -10.54 -10.44
N PHE A 265 6.22 -9.92 -9.40
CA PHE A 265 5.91 -10.26 -8.01
C PHE A 265 5.15 -9.11 -7.34
N GLY A 266 4.29 -9.44 -6.38
CA GLY A 266 3.59 -8.47 -5.55
C GLY A 266 3.57 -8.89 -4.09
N THR A 267 3.88 -7.94 -3.20
CA THR A 267 3.73 -8.07 -1.74
C THR A 267 2.32 -7.66 -1.35
N GLU A 268 1.70 -8.42 -0.46
CA GLU A 268 0.26 -8.40 -0.29
C GLU A 268 -0.10 -8.42 1.21
N ASN A 269 -0.87 -7.42 1.66
CA ASN A 269 -1.19 -7.28 3.08
C ASN A 269 -2.46 -8.04 3.49
N GLY A 270 -2.36 -8.86 4.53
CA GLY A 270 -3.40 -9.68 5.14
C GLY A 270 -4.38 -8.91 6.05
N PRO A 271 -5.43 -9.60 6.53
CA PRO A 271 -6.51 -9.03 7.33
C PRO A 271 -6.14 -8.94 8.82
N ASP A 272 -7.05 -8.41 9.62
CA ASP A 272 -6.91 -8.30 11.08
C ASP A 272 -6.96 -9.67 11.81
N ARG A 273 -7.42 -10.73 11.15
CA ARG A 273 -7.29 -12.12 11.62
C ARG A 273 -5.87 -12.60 11.34
N ASP A 274 -5.27 -13.33 12.27
CA ASP A 274 -3.91 -13.88 12.18
C ASP A 274 -3.76 -14.87 11.01
N MET A 275 -3.65 -14.33 9.80
CA MET A 275 -3.43 -15.02 8.54
C MET A 275 -2.16 -14.47 7.92
N SER A 276 -1.41 -15.32 7.23
CA SER A 276 -0.11 -14.96 6.69
C SER A 276 -0.21 -13.78 5.71
N GLU A 277 0.79 -12.91 5.74
CA GLU A 277 1.05 -11.94 4.68
C GLU A 277 1.61 -12.67 3.45
N GLU A 278 1.43 -12.15 2.24
CA GLU A 278 1.74 -12.92 1.02
C GLU A 278 2.81 -12.27 0.13
N LEU A 279 3.56 -13.13 -0.58
CA LEU A 279 4.28 -12.78 -1.80
C LEU A 279 3.71 -13.62 -2.92
N ASN A 280 3.28 -12.96 -3.98
CA ASN A 280 2.57 -13.59 -5.09
C ASN A 280 3.34 -13.44 -6.40
N TRP A 281 3.50 -14.53 -7.15
CA TRP A 281 3.90 -14.47 -8.57
C TRP A 281 2.68 -14.12 -9.42
N LEU A 282 2.52 -12.82 -9.72
CA LEU A 282 1.37 -12.23 -10.39
C LEU A 282 1.36 -12.57 -11.89
N ARG A 283 0.24 -13.12 -12.37
CA ARG A 283 0.10 -13.64 -13.75
C ARG A 283 -1.26 -13.29 -14.35
N PRO A 284 -1.33 -13.12 -15.68
CA PRO A 284 -2.54 -12.70 -16.36
C PRO A 284 -3.66 -13.73 -16.20
N GLY A 285 -4.86 -13.25 -15.84
CA GLY A 285 -6.08 -14.03 -15.76
C GLY A 285 -6.22 -14.91 -14.52
N LEU A 286 -5.28 -14.83 -13.57
CA LEU A 286 -5.32 -15.64 -12.34
C LEU A 286 -6.02 -14.91 -11.18
N ASN A 287 -6.50 -15.70 -10.21
CA ASN A 287 -7.17 -15.23 -9.00
C ASN A 287 -6.39 -15.67 -7.75
N TYR A 288 -5.99 -14.71 -6.91
CA TYR A 288 -5.11 -14.91 -5.74
C TYR A 288 -5.87 -15.13 -4.43
N GLY A 289 -7.19 -15.36 -4.52
CA GLY A 289 -7.95 -15.95 -3.43
C GLY A 289 -8.78 -15.00 -2.60
N PHE A 290 -8.42 -13.72 -2.47
CA PHE A 290 -9.20 -12.79 -1.65
C PHE A 290 -10.65 -12.64 -2.18
N PRO A 291 -11.69 -12.70 -1.31
CA PRO A 291 -11.62 -12.88 0.14
C PRO A 291 -11.80 -14.34 0.61
N TRP A 292 -11.84 -15.33 -0.27
CA TRP A 292 -12.12 -16.73 0.08
C TRP A 292 -10.93 -17.47 0.67
N ARG A 293 -9.73 -17.16 0.21
CA ARG A 293 -8.48 -17.79 0.63
C ARG A 293 -7.43 -16.70 0.80
N ILE A 294 -6.86 -16.61 1.98
CA ILE A 294 -5.98 -15.52 2.40
C ILE A 294 -4.85 -16.11 3.24
N GLY A 295 -3.61 -15.77 2.91
CA GLY A 295 -2.41 -16.26 3.59
C GLY A 295 -2.30 -17.79 3.57
N GLY A 296 -2.75 -18.43 2.48
CA GLY A 296 -2.77 -19.89 2.34
C GLY A 296 -3.83 -20.61 3.19
N THR A 297 -4.76 -19.87 3.79
CA THR A 297 -5.83 -20.41 4.64
C THR A 297 -7.22 -20.00 4.15
N ASP A 298 -8.23 -20.82 4.42
CA ASP A 298 -9.60 -20.48 4.04
C ASP A 298 -10.15 -19.39 4.98
N ASN A 299 -10.86 -18.40 4.41
CA ASN A 299 -11.59 -17.44 5.21
C ASN A 299 -12.76 -18.13 5.92
N PRO A 300 -12.79 -18.16 7.26
CA PRO A 300 -13.76 -18.98 7.96
C PRO A 300 -15.20 -18.46 7.80
N GLN A 301 -15.41 -17.18 7.46
CA GLN A 301 -16.77 -16.64 7.25
C GLN A 301 -17.54 -17.31 6.11
N GLN A 302 -16.85 -18.00 5.19
CA GLN A 302 -17.50 -18.73 4.11
C GLN A 302 -18.22 -20.00 4.60
N PHE A 303 -17.99 -20.44 5.84
CA PHE A 303 -18.55 -21.67 6.38
C PHE A 303 -19.72 -21.40 7.33
N PRO A 304 -20.85 -22.12 7.18
CA PRO A 304 -22.08 -21.86 7.94
C PRO A 304 -21.98 -22.18 9.44
N ASN A 305 -20.94 -22.89 9.87
CA ASN A 305 -20.67 -23.25 11.26
C ASN A 305 -19.57 -22.39 11.90
N TYR A 306 -19.13 -21.31 11.25
CA TYR A 306 -18.13 -20.42 11.82
C TYR A 306 -18.63 -19.75 13.10
N ASP A 307 -17.86 -19.91 14.17
CA ASP A 307 -18.11 -19.33 15.49
C ASP A 307 -16.89 -18.46 15.86
N PRO A 308 -16.97 -17.13 15.68
CA PRO A 308 -15.83 -16.23 15.93
C PRO A 308 -15.40 -16.24 17.40
N ALA A 309 -16.26 -16.64 18.34
CA ALA A 309 -15.90 -16.74 19.76
C ALA A 309 -14.92 -17.89 20.05
N LYS A 310 -14.75 -18.83 19.12
CA LYS A 310 -13.81 -19.96 19.20
C LYS A 310 -12.60 -19.81 18.30
N ASP A 311 -12.52 -18.73 17.54
CA ASP A 311 -11.41 -18.51 16.62
C ASP A 311 -10.20 -17.93 17.36
N LEU A 312 -9.23 -18.79 17.63
CA LEU A 312 -8.00 -18.43 18.33
C LEU A 312 -7.10 -17.49 17.52
N LEU A 313 -7.40 -17.27 16.24
CA LEU A 313 -6.68 -16.35 15.36
C LEU A 313 -7.24 -14.92 15.39
N LEU A 314 -8.26 -14.66 16.23
CA LEU A 314 -8.80 -13.31 16.44
C LEU A 314 -8.22 -12.68 17.70
N SER A 315 -7.53 -11.56 17.54
CA SER A 315 -6.98 -10.77 18.64
C SER A 315 -7.75 -9.46 18.82
N LEU A 316 -8.17 -9.16 20.06
CA LEU A 316 -8.88 -7.92 20.43
C LEU A 316 -8.03 -6.65 20.26
N LYS A 317 -6.75 -6.77 19.87
CA LYS A 317 -5.92 -5.62 19.51
C LYS A 317 -6.30 -5.03 18.15
N PHE A 318 -6.94 -5.82 17.31
CA PHE A 318 -7.26 -5.48 15.92
C PHE A 318 -8.68 -4.92 15.80
N ASN A 319 -8.86 -3.94 14.90
CA ASN A 319 -10.05 -3.12 14.84
C ASN A 319 -11.25 -3.90 14.30
N ALA A 320 -11.08 -4.77 13.30
CA ALA A 320 -12.15 -5.59 12.74
C ALA A 320 -12.71 -6.55 13.79
N VAL A 321 -11.84 -7.07 14.66
CA VAL A 321 -12.22 -7.91 15.80
C VAL A 321 -13.01 -7.10 16.83
N GLN A 322 -12.49 -5.94 17.26
CA GLN A 322 -13.16 -5.03 18.20
C GLN A 322 -14.55 -4.57 17.71
N ARG A 323 -14.69 -4.40 16.40
CA ARG A 323 -15.94 -3.96 15.75
C ARG A 323 -16.91 -5.11 15.46
N GLY A 324 -16.53 -6.36 15.72
CA GLY A 324 -17.36 -7.53 15.47
C GLY A 324 -17.62 -7.79 13.98
N TYR A 325 -16.64 -7.49 13.13
CA TYR A 325 -16.75 -7.72 11.68
C TYR A 325 -16.64 -9.20 11.32
N PHE A 326 -15.95 -9.99 12.14
CA PHE A 326 -15.92 -11.44 12.04
C PHE A 326 -17.20 -12.07 12.62
N ARG A 327 -17.99 -12.70 11.76
CA ARG A 327 -19.27 -13.34 12.11
C ARG A 327 -19.60 -14.49 11.16
N ASN A 328 -20.50 -15.36 11.60
CA ASN A 328 -21.14 -16.31 10.69
C ASN A 328 -21.90 -15.53 9.60
N ASP A 329 -21.59 -15.81 8.34
CA ASP A 329 -22.12 -15.11 7.19
C ASP A 329 -22.75 -16.10 6.19
N PRO A 330 -24.03 -16.46 6.37
CA PRO A 330 -24.73 -17.35 5.44
C PRO A 330 -24.86 -16.78 4.01
N THR A 331 -24.53 -15.50 3.82
CA THR A 331 -24.60 -14.80 2.54
C THR A 331 -23.21 -14.58 1.92
N PHE A 332 -22.17 -15.25 2.46
CA PHE A 332 -20.83 -15.14 1.92
C PHE A 332 -20.80 -15.60 0.45
N PRO A 333 -20.12 -14.87 -0.45
CA PRO A 333 -20.14 -15.19 -1.88
C PRO A 333 -19.58 -16.58 -2.17
N ALA A 334 -20.12 -17.23 -3.21
CA ALA A 334 -19.63 -18.53 -3.67
C ALA A 334 -18.14 -18.46 -4.06
N ARG A 335 -17.37 -19.46 -3.63
CA ARG A 335 -15.93 -19.56 -3.88
C ARG A 335 -15.63 -19.91 -5.36
N PRO A 336 -14.71 -19.19 -6.03
CA PRO A 336 -14.20 -19.59 -7.35
C PRO A 336 -13.41 -20.89 -7.31
N VAL A 337 -13.46 -21.66 -8.39
CA VAL A 337 -12.89 -23.03 -8.48
C VAL A 337 -11.37 -23.10 -8.71
N ASN A 338 -10.70 -22.01 -9.09
CA ASN A 338 -9.25 -21.98 -9.34
C ASN A 338 -8.62 -20.77 -8.65
N LEU A 339 -8.02 -21.01 -7.48
CA LEU A 339 -7.28 -20.00 -6.72
C LEU A 339 -5.78 -20.32 -6.75
N ILE A 340 -4.95 -19.29 -6.77
CA ILE A 340 -3.50 -19.41 -6.76
C ILE A 340 -2.99 -19.25 -5.33
N GLU A 341 -2.14 -20.18 -4.90
CA GLU A 341 -1.48 -20.10 -3.61
C GLU A 341 -0.34 -19.07 -3.62
N PRO A 342 -0.12 -18.38 -2.49
CA PRO A 342 1.07 -17.56 -2.30
C PRO A 342 2.35 -18.41 -2.26
N ILE A 343 3.50 -17.76 -2.36
CA ILE A 343 4.80 -18.42 -2.41
C ILE A 343 5.17 -18.92 -1.00
N PRO A 344 5.41 -20.23 -0.79
CA PRO A 344 5.81 -20.74 0.52
C PRO A 344 7.21 -20.24 0.90
N ASN A 345 7.36 -19.83 2.16
CA ASN A 345 8.63 -19.49 2.82
C ASN A 345 9.13 -20.69 3.62
N LEU A 346 10.43 -20.96 3.50
CA LEU A 346 11.15 -22.03 4.18
C LEU A 346 12.04 -21.51 5.33
N GLY A 347 11.93 -20.22 5.65
CA GLY A 347 12.66 -19.54 6.72
C GLY A 347 14.09 -19.15 6.35
N PRO A 348 14.92 -18.79 7.35
CA PRO A 348 14.62 -18.88 8.78
C PRO A 348 13.81 -17.72 9.37
N ASP A 349 13.56 -16.65 8.60
CA ASP A 349 12.89 -15.46 9.13
C ASP A 349 11.50 -15.26 8.49
N ALA A 350 10.69 -14.41 9.13
CA ALA A 350 9.36 -14.02 8.68
C ALA A 350 8.38 -15.18 8.52
N ASP A 351 8.49 -16.20 9.36
CA ASP A 351 7.69 -17.43 9.28
C ASP A 351 7.06 -17.84 10.62
N ASN A 352 6.93 -16.88 11.54
CA ASN A 352 6.09 -17.00 12.72
C ASN A 352 4.59 -17.03 12.36
N PHE A 353 3.82 -17.85 13.05
CA PHE A 353 2.37 -17.96 12.89
C PHE A 353 1.70 -18.33 14.21
N ARG A 354 0.42 -17.94 14.38
CA ARG A 354 -0.40 -18.46 15.48
C ARG A 354 -1.06 -19.76 15.04
N ASP A 355 -0.88 -20.82 15.81
CA ASP A 355 -1.50 -22.11 15.51
C ASP A 355 -3.01 -22.06 15.84
N PRO A 356 -3.89 -22.40 14.88
CA PRO A 356 -5.34 -22.36 15.10
C PRO A 356 -5.84 -23.41 16.11
N VAL A 357 -5.06 -24.44 16.46
CA VAL A 357 -5.44 -25.51 17.38
C VAL A 357 -5.26 -25.10 18.84
N ASP A 358 -4.13 -24.49 19.18
CA ASP A 358 -3.76 -24.16 20.56
C ASP A 358 -3.55 -22.66 20.83
N GLY A 359 -3.62 -21.82 19.79
CA GLY A 359 -3.47 -20.37 19.88
C GLY A 359 -2.05 -19.90 20.17
N GLN A 360 -1.06 -20.81 20.20
CA GLN A 360 0.34 -20.48 20.45
C GLN A 360 1.02 -19.95 19.20
N VAL A 361 1.91 -18.96 19.38
CA VAL A 361 2.80 -18.51 18.30
C VAL A 361 3.96 -19.50 18.16
N LYS A 362 4.18 -19.95 16.94
CA LYS A 362 5.19 -20.93 16.53
C LYS A 362 5.99 -20.41 15.35
N ASP A 363 7.22 -20.89 15.23
CA ASP A 363 8.13 -20.61 14.12
C ASP A 363 8.11 -21.81 13.17
N ALA A 364 7.75 -21.60 11.90
CA ALA A 364 7.54 -22.70 10.97
C ALA A 364 8.84 -23.43 10.58
N SER A 365 9.93 -22.71 10.34
CA SER A 365 11.21 -23.30 9.97
C SER A 365 11.85 -24.07 11.13
N VAL A 366 11.68 -23.60 12.38
CA VAL A 366 12.06 -24.36 13.58
C VAL A 366 11.28 -25.68 13.69
N LEU A 367 10.02 -25.69 13.25
CA LEU A 367 9.19 -26.90 13.18
C LEU A 367 9.46 -27.76 11.92
N GLY A 368 10.33 -27.32 11.01
CA GLY A 368 10.65 -28.04 9.77
C GLY A 368 9.51 -28.06 8.76
N GLN A 369 8.61 -27.08 8.78
CA GLN A 369 7.46 -26.99 7.88
C GLN A 369 7.48 -25.69 7.05
N PRO A 370 6.92 -25.70 5.83
CA PRO A 370 6.77 -24.47 5.05
C PRO A 370 5.68 -23.57 5.66
N PHE A 371 5.84 -22.27 5.48
CA PHE A 371 4.87 -21.25 5.86
C PHE A 371 4.34 -20.49 4.65
N SER A 372 3.13 -19.96 4.72
CA SER A 372 2.51 -19.22 3.62
C SER A 372 3.05 -17.78 3.53
N THR A 373 4.26 -17.67 2.99
CA THR A 373 5.07 -16.45 2.82
C THR A 373 5.54 -15.74 4.09
N PHE A 374 4.87 -14.68 4.57
CA PHE A 374 5.41 -13.83 5.64
C PHE A 374 4.51 -13.80 6.87
N THR A 375 5.10 -13.69 8.05
CA THR A 375 4.37 -13.62 9.34
C THR A 375 3.26 -12.59 9.25
N SER A 376 2.09 -12.95 9.77
CA SER A 376 0.91 -12.07 9.84
C SER A 376 1.26 -10.68 10.37
N HIS A 377 0.59 -9.65 9.86
CA HIS A 377 0.70 -8.26 10.32
C HIS A 377 2.05 -7.59 10.10
N ARG A 378 3.01 -8.21 9.41
CA ARG A 378 4.28 -7.55 9.03
C ARG A 378 4.07 -6.40 8.06
N SER A 379 2.96 -6.41 7.31
CA SER A 379 2.67 -5.45 6.23
C SER A 379 3.86 -5.33 5.27
N PRO A 380 4.11 -6.33 4.42
CA PRO A 380 5.18 -6.27 3.43
C PRO A 380 4.87 -5.18 2.41
N LEU A 381 5.75 -4.19 2.28
CA LEU A 381 5.59 -3.07 1.34
C LEU A 381 6.71 -3.14 0.31
N GLY A 382 7.69 -2.23 0.38
CA GLY A 382 8.79 -2.10 -0.59
C GLY A 382 9.38 -3.43 -1.05
N LEU A 383 9.41 -3.67 -2.36
CA LEU A 383 9.91 -4.86 -3.03
C LEU A 383 10.84 -4.48 -4.18
N VAL A 384 12.08 -4.95 -4.15
CA VAL A 384 13.07 -4.68 -5.21
C VAL A 384 13.88 -5.92 -5.55
N PHE A 385 14.44 -5.96 -6.76
CA PHE A 385 15.30 -7.05 -7.24
C PHE A 385 16.64 -6.51 -7.75
N ASP A 386 17.71 -7.30 -7.57
CA ASP A 386 19.00 -7.06 -8.24
C ASP A 386 18.90 -7.37 -9.74
N THR A 387 18.30 -6.45 -10.49
CA THR A 387 18.09 -6.58 -11.93
C THR A 387 19.38 -6.55 -12.75
N GLN A 388 20.48 -6.01 -12.19
CA GLN A 388 21.77 -5.94 -12.87
C GLN A 388 22.64 -7.17 -12.60
N GLY A 389 22.40 -7.91 -11.52
CA GLY A 389 23.23 -9.07 -11.13
C GLY A 389 24.61 -8.64 -10.61
N VAL A 390 24.67 -7.50 -9.93
CA VAL A 390 25.94 -6.87 -9.49
C VAL A 390 26.27 -7.18 -8.03
N LEU A 391 25.30 -7.69 -7.27
CA LEU A 391 25.52 -8.09 -5.89
C LEU A 391 26.35 -9.38 -5.81
N SER A 392 26.92 -9.66 -4.64
CA SER A 392 27.69 -10.87 -4.35
C SER A 392 26.94 -12.14 -4.80
N PRO A 393 27.62 -13.27 -5.00
CA PRO A 393 26.97 -14.51 -5.46
C PRO A 393 25.75 -14.94 -4.63
N GLU A 394 25.73 -14.62 -3.34
CA GLU A 394 24.62 -14.89 -2.41
C GLU A 394 23.34 -14.09 -2.71
N PHE A 395 23.47 -12.86 -3.22
CA PHE A 395 22.37 -11.91 -3.43
C PHE A 395 22.09 -11.63 -4.91
N ASN A 396 22.87 -12.24 -5.78
CA ASN A 396 22.85 -11.97 -7.20
C ASN A 396 21.51 -12.36 -7.82
N ARG A 397 20.81 -11.37 -8.39
CA ARG A 397 19.48 -11.51 -9.02
C ARG A 397 18.33 -11.79 -8.05
N ASP A 398 18.59 -11.70 -6.75
CA ASP A 398 17.59 -11.96 -5.70
C ASP A 398 16.73 -10.73 -5.39
N GLY A 399 15.67 -10.98 -4.62
CA GLY A 399 14.72 -9.98 -4.17
C GLY A 399 15.01 -9.47 -2.76
N PHE A 400 14.48 -8.30 -2.43
CA PHE A 400 14.49 -7.74 -1.09
C PHE A 400 13.16 -7.11 -0.76
N MET A 401 12.70 -7.26 0.48
CA MET A 401 11.38 -6.79 0.93
C MET A 401 11.46 -6.08 2.28
N LEU A 402 10.69 -4.99 2.43
CA LEU A 402 10.58 -4.20 3.66
C LEU A 402 9.34 -4.55 4.47
N SER A 403 9.52 -4.82 5.76
CA SER A 403 8.40 -4.99 6.70
C SER A 403 8.05 -3.66 7.35
N PHE A 404 6.83 -3.16 7.14
CA PHE A 404 6.43 -1.84 7.62
C PHE A 404 6.10 -1.80 9.12
N THR A 405 5.45 -2.84 9.63
CA THR A 405 4.87 -2.81 10.97
C THR A 405 5.91 -3.08 12.04
N THR A 406 5.87 -2.32 13.14
CA THR A 406 6.67 -2.60 14.35
C THR A 406 6.17 -3.88 15.00
N GLY A 407 7.08 -4.79 15.33
CA GLY A 407 6.79 -5.99 16.09
C GLY A 407 7.28 -5.92 17.54
N ASP A 408 7.07 -7.03 18.25
CA ASP A 408 7.43 -7.20 19.67
C ASP A 408 8.27 -8.48 19.81
N PRO A 409 9.59 -8.45 19.58
CA PRO A 409 10.41 -9.66 19.52
C PRO A 409 10.48 -10.43 20.85
N THR A 410 10.02 -9.80 21.95
CA THR A 410 10.02 -10.39 23.29
C THR A 410 8.64 -10.78 23.79
N GLY A 411 7.59 -10.53 22.99
CA GLY A 411 6.22 -10.61 23.47
C GLY A 411 5.19 -10.60 22.37
N GLU A 412 3.97 -10.28 22.77
CA GLU A 412 2.83 -10.13 21.88
C GLU A 412 1.99 -8.97 22.41
N THR A 413 2.60 -7.83 22.75
CA THR A 413 1.88 -6.71 23.35
C THR A 413 1.28 -5.76 22.30
N LEU A 414 1.93 -5.67 21.14
CA LEU A 414 1.53 -4.78 20.04
C LEU A 414 0.54 -5.44 19.06
N PRO A 415 -0.30 -4.65 18.36
CA PRO A 415 -0.96 -5.09 17.13
C PRO A 415 0.08 -5.16 16.02
N GLY A 416 0.68 -6.34 15.82
CA GLY A 416 1.81 -6.52 14.92
C GLY A 416 2.20 -7.99 14.79
N PRO A 417 3.39 -8.27 14.21
CA PRO A 417 3.78 -9.61 13.79
C PRO A 417 4.24 -10.55 14.91
N PHE A 418 3.41 -10.73 15.94
CA PHE A 418 3.70 -11.61 17.08
C PHE A 418 5.08 -11.29 17.73
N LYS A 419 5.88 -12.33 17.93
CA LYS A 419 7.26 -12.33 18.45
C LYS A 419 8.31 -12.01 17.39
N ASP A 420 7.89 -11.47 16.26
CA ASP A 420 8.78 -10.96 15.23
C ASP A 420 9.09 -9.48 15.50
N SER A 421 10.26 -8.98 15.09
CA SER A 421 10.59 -7.56 15.28
C SER A 421 9.89 -6.65 14.27
N GLY A 422 9.60 -7.15 13.06
CA GLY A 422 9.25 -6.32 11.91
C GLY A 422 10.29 -5.23 11.64
N GLN A 423 9.87 -4.16 10.94
CA GLN A 423 10.67 -2.96 10.70
C GLN A 423 12.09 -3.23 10.18
N ASP A 424 12.18 -4.06 9.16
CA ASP A 424 13.42 -4.66 8.68
C ASP A 424 13.47 -4.76 7.16
N LEU A 425 14.64 -5.14 6.65
CA LEU A 425 14.87 -5.56 5.27
C LEU A 425 15.15 -7.06 5.25
N LEU A 426 14.34 -7.79 4.50
CA LEU A 426 14.52 -9.20 4.20
C LEU A 426 15.21 -9.38 2.84
N HIS A 427 16.20 -10.26 2.79
CA HIS A 427 16.64 -10.92 1.56
C HIS A 427 15.68 -12.05 1.22
N LEU A 428 15.27 -12.13 -0.05
CA LEU A 428 14.39 -13.14 -0.60
C LEU A 428 15.16 -13.98 -1.63
N ASN A 429 15.57 -15.18 -1.24
CA ASN A 429 16.14 -16.16 -2.17
C ASN A 429 15.00 -17.01 -2.76
N LEU A 430 14.65 -16.73 -4.01
CA LEU A 430 13.53 -17.39 -4.69
C LEU A 430 14.02 -18.52 -5.59
N THR A 431 13.43 -19.70 -5.42
CA THR A 431 13.62 -20.85 -6.31
C THR A 431 12.33 -21.14 -7.06
N LYS A 432 12.40 -21.12 -8.39
CA LYS A 432 11.24 -21.44 -9.24
C LYS A 432 10.90 -22.93 -9.14
N VAL A 433 9.61 -23.26 -8.98
CA VAL A 433 9.10 -24.62 -8.92
C VAL A 433 8.36 -24.91 -10.24
N GLY A 434 9.11 -25.40 -11.22
CA GLY A 434 8.59 -25.63 -12.58
C GLY A 434 7.95 -24.37 -13.17
N ASN A 435 6.73 -24.51 -13.71
CA ASN A 435 5.94 -23.39 -14.23
C ASN A 435 4.73 -23.05 -13.34
N THR A 436 4.64 -23.63 -12.14
CA THR A 436 3.45 -23.55 -11.30
C THR A 436 3.57 -22.42 -10.28
N ASN A 437 4.67 -22.36 -9.53
CA ASN A 437 4.92 -21.36 -8.50
C ASN A 437 6.43 -21.20 -8.19
N TYR A 438 6.75 -20.54 -7.08
CA TYR A 438 8.06 -20.45 -6.46
C TYR A 438 8.05 -21.08 -5.06
N LYS A 439 9.23 -21.21 -4.47
CA LYS A 439 9.46 -21.28 -3.02
C LYS A 439 10.50 -20.22 -2.67
N LEU A 440 10.53 -19.75 -1.43
CA LEU A 440 11.51 -18.78 -0.98
C LEU A 440 12.15 -19.14 0.36
N ASN A 441 13.37 -18.68 0.57
CA ASN A 441 13.99 -18.55 1.89
C ASN A 441 14.10 -17.05 2.18
N ALA A 442 13.46 -16.61 3.27
CA ALA A 442 13.55 -15.23 3.75
C ALA A 442 14.58 -15.14 4.87
N THR A 443 15.48 -14.16 4.78
CA THR A 443 16.49 -13.89 5.80
C THR A 443 16.56 -12.40 6.09
N ARG A 444 16.46 -12.02 7.36
CA ARG A 444 16.57 -10.64 7.80
C ARG A 444 18.03 -10.21 7.76
N ILE A 445 18.31 -9.09 7.10
CA ILE A 445 19.69 -8.59 6.90
C ILE A 445 19.92 -7.19 7.49
N VAL A 446 18.86 -6.42 7.72
CA VAL A 446 18.89 -5.12 8.40
C VAL A 446 17.67 -5.01 9.31
N GLU A 447 17.84 -4.49 10.52
CA GLU A 447 16.76 -4.28 11.50
C GLU A 447 16.66 -2.81 11.92
N GLY A 448 15.55 -2.42 12.56
CA GLY A 448 15.45 -1.16 13.28
C GLY A 448 15.08 0.06 12.44
N PHE A 449 14.47 -0.13 11.27
CA PHE A 449 13.86 0.99 10.53
C PHE A 449 12.65 1.55 11.27
N SER A 450 12.23 2.76 10.93
CA SER A 450 10.97 3.36 11.38
C SER A 450 9.94 3.34 10.25
N ASN A 451 9.14 2.28 10.22
CA ASN A 451 8.10 2.04 9.22
C ASN A 451 8.63 2.22 7.79
N PRO A 452 9.59 1.38 7.36
CA PRO A 452 10.15 1.47 6.02
C PRO A 452 9.04 1.14 5.01
N ILE A 453 8.87 2.00 4.01
CA ILE A 453 7.68 1.95 3.15
C ILE A 453 8.00 1.59 1.70
N ASP A 454 9.18 1.96 1.21
CA ASP A 454 9.57 1.72 -0.18
C ASP A 454 11.09 1.67 -0.36
N ALA A 455 11.56 1.06 -1.45
CA ALA A 455 12.98 0.91 -1.75
C ALA A 455 13.31 1.07 -3.24
N ALA A 456 14.58 1.42 -3.52
CA ALA A 456 15.14 1.43 -4.87
C ALA A 456 16.58 0.91 -4.89
N ILE A 457 17.02 0.27 -5.98
CA ILE A 457 18.40 -0.24 -6.13
C ILE A 457 19.19 0.54 -7.18
N ILE A 458 20.39 1.00 -6.82
CA ILE A 458 21.38 1.55 -7.77
C ILE A 458 22.73 0.88 -7.54
N GLY A 459 23.22 0.15 -8.54
CA GLY A 459 24.45 -0.63 -8.39
C GLY A 459 24.31 -1.62 -7.24
N ASN A 460 25.25 -1.58 -6.30
CA ASN A 460 25.25 -2.43 -5.11
C ASN A 460 24.57 -1.81 -3.88
N LYS A 461 23.72 -0.79 -4.08
CA LYS A 461 23.12 -0.04 -2.98
C LYS A 461 21.61 -0.12 -3.03
N ILE A 462 21.00 -0.44 -1.89
CA ILE A 462 19.56 -0.38 -1.67
C ILE A 462 19.27 0.91 -0.91
N TYR A 463 18.40 1.75 -1.46
CA TYR A 463 17.93 2.98 -0.82
C TYR A 463 16.55 2.73 -0.27
N VAL A 464 16.39 2.86 1.05
CA VAL A 464 15.13 2.66 1.77
C VAL A 464 14.60 4.02 2.20
N ILE A 465 13.31 4.27 1.99
CA ILE A 465 12.63 5.45 2.53
C ILE A 465 11.67 5.04 3.65
N GLU A 466 11.66 5.83 4.72
CA GLU A 466 10.79 5.62 5.87
C GLU A 466 9.54 6.50 5.82
N TYR A 467 8.41 5.92 6.23
CA TYR A 467 7.17 6.66 6.50
C TYR A 467 7.17 7.23 7.94
N GLY A 468 7.73 6.47 8.88
CA GLY A 468 7.79 6.82 10.29
C GLY A 468 9.03 7.65 10.65
N GLY A 469 9.17 7.93 11.95
CA GLY A 469 10.37 8.55 12.50
C GLY A 469 10.70 9.88 11.83
N ASN A 470 11.98 10.04 11.47
CA ASN A 470 12.46 11.23 10.76
C ASN A 470 12.25 11.15 9.24
N GLN A 471 11.52 10.14 8.75
CA GLN A 471 11.33 9.86 7.32
C GLN A 471 12.67 9.84 6.58
N GLY A 472 13.62 9.07 7.11
CA GLY A 472 14.97 8.96 6.58
C GLY A 472 14.98 8.29 5.22
N ILE A 473 15.90 8.75 4.36
CA ILE A 473 16.39 7.95 3.24
C ILE A 473 17.69 7.32 3.70
N TRP A 474 17.72 6.00 3.78
CA TRP A 474 18.87 5.20 4.18
C TRP A 474 19.51 4.54 2.98
N GLU A 475 20.83 4.55 2.90
CA GLU A 475 21.61 3.79 1.92
C GLU A 475 22.20 2.56 2.60
N ILE A 476 21.91 1.39 2.03
CA ILE A 476 22.40 0.08 2.45
C ILE A 476 23.35 -0.40 1.36
N THR A 477 24.65 -0.38 1.65
CA THR A 477 25.68 -0.87 0.73
C THR A 477 25.83 -2.37 0.91
N MET A 478 25.52 -3.11 -0.14
CA MET A 478 25.57 -4.57 -0.20
C MET A 478 26.94 -5.04 -0.74
N PRO A 479 27.40 -6.24 -0.35
CA PRO A 479 28.63 -6.82 -0.90
C PRO A 479 28.49 -7.07 -2.41
N THR A 480 29.57 -6.86 -3.15
CA THR A 480 29.66 -7.10 -4.60
C THR A 480 30.39 -8.41 -4.91
N ARG A 481 30.31 -8.85 -6.16
CA ARG A 481 31.17 -9.91 -6.70
C ARG A 481 32.65 -9.54 -6.68
#